data_AF-A0A1H1ZMK0-F1
#
_entry.id   AF-A0A1H1ZMK0-F1
#
_cell.length_a   1.000
_cell.length_b   1.000
_cell.length_c   1.000
_cell.angle_alpha   90.00
_cell.angle_beta   90.00
_cell.angle_gamma   90.00
#
_symmetry.space_group_name_H-M   'P 1'
#
loop_
_entity.id
_entity.type
_entity.pdbx_description
1 polymer ?
#
loop_
_entity_poly.entity_id
_entity_poly.type
_entity_poly.pdbx_seq_one_letter_code
_entity_poly.pdbx_strand_id
1 'polypeptide(L)'
;MRQNRTFVVGYLVGSSILCLFFLFFLLDFWWSRNIPQTGPVGNGPVPIPAVGWIRMTSVGILTLLNVVIAIGMYLGLPQRDKDEESKHSDSD
;
A
#
# COMPACT_ATOMS: atom_id res chain seq x y z
N MET A 1 20.59 -2.11 -16.40
CA MET A 1 19.69 -0.95 -16.24
C MET A 1 20.01 -0.31 -14.89
N ARG A 2 20.56 0.92 -14.85
CA ARG A 2 20.82 1.64 -13.60
C ARG A 2 19.47 1.90 -12.92
N GLN A 3 19.15 1.18 -11.85
CA GLN A 3 17.94 1.47 -11.06
C GLN A 3 18.07 2.89 -10.49
N ASN A 4 17.26 3.81 -10.97
CA ASN A 4 17.20 5.15 -10.42
C ASN A 4 16.62 5.05 -9.01
N ARG A 5 17.45 5.26 -7.98
CA ARG A 5 17.07 5.23 -6.56
C ARG A 5 15.83 6.10 -6.30
N THR A 6 15.74 7.26 -6.94
CA THR A 6 14.58 8.17 -6.89
C THR A 6 13.29 7.54 -7.39
N PHE A 7 13.36 6.74 -8.47
CA PHE A 7 12.19 6.04 -9.00
C PHE A 7 11.70 4.96 -8.04
N VAL A 8 12.62 4.16 -7.47
CA VAL A 8 12.27 3.09 -6.53
C VAL A 8 11.69 3.66 -5.23
N VAL A 9 12.30 4.73 -4.69
CA VAL A 9 11.75 5.44 -3.52
C VAL A 9 10.39 6.06 -3.83
N GLY A 10 10.23 6.71 -4.98
CA GLY A 10 8.94 7.25 -5.42
C GLY A 10 7.87 6.18 -5.57
N TYR A 11 8.23 5.01 -6.12
CA TYR A 11 7.34 3.86 -6.25
C TYR A 11 6.91 3.30 -4.90
N LEU A 12 7.84 3.21 -3.94
CA LEU A 12 7.55 2.79 -2.57
C LEU A 12 6.55 3.76 -1.91
N VAL A 13 6.82 5.06 -1.95
CA VAL A 13 5.95 6.09 -1.37
C VAL A 13 4.56 6.06 -2.02
N GLY A 14 4.50 5.98 -3.36
CA GLY A 14 3.22 5.87 -4.08
C GLY A 14 2.42 4.63 -3.70
N SER A 15 3.10 3.49 -3.57
CA SER A 15 2.48 2.21 -3.15
C SER A 15 1.97 2.28 -1.71
N SER A 16 2.72 2.91 -0.80
CA SER A 16 2.28 3.15 0.57
C SER A 16 1.05 4.06 0.65
N ILE A 17 1.01 5.14 -0.13
CA ILE A 17 -0.16 6.05 -0.19
C ILE A 17 -1.39 5.29 -0.67
N LEU A 18 -1.27 4.50 -1.74
CA LEU A 18 -2.38 3.68 -2.26
C LEU A 18 -2.89 2.68 -1.21
N CYS A 19 -1.98 2.05 -0.46
CA CYS A 19 -2.32 1.15 0.63
C CYS A 19 -3.12 1.86 1.73
N LEU A 20 -2.70 3.07 2.13
CA LEU A 20 -3.40 3.88 3.12
C LEU A 20 -4.80 4.29 2.64
N PHE A 21 -4.93 4.73 1.38
CA PHE A 21 -6.24 5.03 0.79
C PHE A 21 -7.17 3.80 0.83
N PHE A 22 -6.65 2.63 0.46
CA PHE A 22 -7.41 1.39 0.54
C PHE A 22 -7.84 1.05 1.97
N LEU A 23 -6.96 1.29 2.96
CA LEU A 23 -7.27 1.09 4.38
C LEU A 23 -8.41 2.02 4.86
N PHE A 24 -8.40 3.29 4.45
CA PHE A 24 -9.48 4.23 4.74
C PHE A 24 -10.81 3.77 4.13
N PHE A 25 -10.80 3.27 2.88
CA PHE A 25 -12.00 2.68 2.27
C PHE A 25 -12.51 1.46 3.03
N LEU A 26 -11.62 0.59 3.51
CA LEU A 26 -11.97 -0.55 4.35
C LEU A 26 -12.61 -0.12 5.67
N LEU A 27 -12.06 0.91 6.31
CA LEU A 27 -12.59 1.46 7.56
C LEU A 27 -13.96 2.11 7.35
N ASP A 28 -14.13 2.92 6.31
CA ASP A 28 -15.42 3.54 5.96
C ASP A 28 -16.49 2.48 5.65
N PHE A 29 -16.11 1.46 4.89
CA PHE A 29 -16.99 0.33 4.59
C PHE A 29 -17.37 -0.46 5.85
N TRP A 30 -16.40 -0.75 6.71
CA TRP A 30 -16.63 -1.44 7.98
C TRP A 30 -17.51 -0.60 8.91
N TRP A 31 -17.27 0.71 8.97
CA TRP A 31 -18.07 1.67 9.73
C TRP A 31 -19.51 1.70 9.24
N SER A 32 -19.73 1.83 7.92
CA SER A 32 -21.05 1.81 7.30
C SER A 32 -21.81 0.48 7.50
N ARG A 33 -21.10 -0.62 7.75
CA ARG A 33 -21.70 -1.94 8.00
C ARG A 33 -22.09 -2.15 9.46
N ASN A 34 -21.28 -1.64 10.39
CA ASN A 34 -21.45 -1.90 11.82
C ASN A 34 -22.24 -0.81 12.54
N ILE A 35 -22.35 0.38 11.97
CA ILE A 35 -23.17 1.44 12.55
C ILE A 35 -24.53 1.45 11.90
N PRO A 36 -25.61 1.34 12.70
CA PRO A 36 -26.96 1.46 12.17
C PRO A 36 -27.11 2.86 11.57
N GLN A 37 -27.36 2.91 10.26
CA GLN A 37 -27.72 4.16 9.60
C GLN A 37 -29.06 4.61 10.19
N THR A 38 -29.03 5.67 10.98
CA THR A 38 -30.22 6.31 11.59
C THR A 38 -31.02 7.13 10.55
N GLY A 39 -31.21 6.55 9.35
CA GLY A 39 -32.05 7.10 8.29
C GLY A 39 -33.53 6.68 8.45
N PRO A 40 -34.47 7.37 7.76
CA PRO A 40 -35.90 7.08 7.86
C PRO A 40 -36.20 5.59 7.66
N VAL A 41 -36.93 5.04 8.62
CA VAL A 41 -37.26 3.62 8.82
C VAL A 41 -37.70 2.97 7.51
N GLY A 42 -36.88 2.08 6.94
CA GLY A 42 -37.31 1.22 5.82
C GLY A 42 -36.20 0.70 4.91
N ASN A 43 -35.12 1.44 4.69
CA ASN A 43 -34.00 0.94 3.90
C ASN A 43 -32.90 0.46 4.84
N GLY A 44 -32.93 -0.84 5.17
CA GLY A 44 -31.78 -1.52 5.75
C GLY A 44 -30.53 -1.33 4.87
N PRO A 45 -29.33 -1.61 5.40
CA PRO A 45 -28.09 -1.41 4.66
C PRO A 45 -28.18 -2.10 3.29
N VAL A 46 -27.99 -1.32 2.21
CA VAL A 46 -28.08 -1.83 0.84
C VAL A 46 -27.11 -3.01 0.72
N PRO A 47 -27.59 -4.22 0.37
CA PRO A 47 -26.73 -5.38 0.28
C PRO A 47 -25.73 -5.15 -0.85
N ILE A 48 -24.45 -5.04 -0.51
CA ILE A 48 -23.39 -4.97 -1.51
C ILE A 48 -23.42 -6.29 -2.30
N PRO A 49 -23.59 -6.25 -3.63
CA PRO A 49 -23.61 -7.45 -4.44
C PRO A 49 -22.30 -8.22 -4.29
N ALA A 50 -22.32 -9.55 -4.42
CA ALA A 50 -21.13 -10.41 -4.29
C ALA A 50 -19.95 -9.94 -5.17
N VAL A 51 -20.26 -9.35 -6.34
CA VAL A 51 -19.29 -8.72 -7.24
C VAL A 51 -18.53 -7.56 -6.57
N GLY A 52 -19.21 -6.74 -5.76
CA GLY A 52 -18.59 -5.65 -5.01
C GLY A 52 -17.59 -6.15 -3.97
N TRP A 53 -17.93 -7.24 -3.28
CA TRP A 53 -17.01 -7.90 -2.34
C TRP A 53 -15.79 -8.49 -3.04
N ILE A 54 -16.00 -9.24 -4.13
CA ILE A 54 -14.89 -9.85 -4.88
C ILE A 54 -13.95 -8.76 -5.42
N ARG A 55 -14.49 -7.66 -5.93
CA ARG A 55 -13.71 -6.53 -6.41
C ARG A 55 -12.92 -5.87 -5.26
N MET A 56 -13.54 -5.65 -4.11
CA MET A 56 -12.88 -5.04 -2.96
C MET A 56 -11.72 -5.91 -2.44
N THR A 57 -11.96 -7.21 -2.29
CA THR A 57 -10.94 -8.17 -1.82
C THR A 57 -9.81 -8.32 -2.83
N SER A 58 -10.10 -8.42 -4.13
CA SER A 58 -9.06 -8.52 -5.16
C SER A 58 -8.21 -7.26 -5.28
N VAL A 59 -8.81 -6.07 -5.20
CA VAL A 59 -8.07 -4.79 -5.17
C VAL A 59 -7.18 -4.72 -3.92
N GLY A 60 -7.67 -5.18 -2.77
CA GLY A 60 -6.87 -5.23 -1.55
C GLY A 60 -5.65 -6.14 -1.65
N ILE A 61 -5.84 -7.36 -2.16
CA ILE A 61 -4.75 -8.32 -2.38
C ILE A 61 -3.71 -7.74 -3.35
N LEU A 62 -4.15 -7.16 -4.47
CA LEU A 62 -3.26 -6.53 -5.44
C LEU A 62 -2.48 -5.36 -4.84
N THR A 63 -3.13 -4.55 -4.00
CA THR A 63 -2.47 -3.42 -3.33
C THR A 63 -1.40 -3.89 -2.35
N LEU A 64 -1.67 -4.95 -1.58
CA LEU A 64 -0.70 -5.57 -0.68
C LEU A 64 0.48 -6.16 -1.44
N LEU A 65 0.22 -6.93 -2.50
CA LEU A 65 1.28 -7.48 -3.37
C LEU A 65 2.14 -6.36 -3.97
N ASN A 66 1.52 -5.26 -4.38
CA ASN A 66 2.23 -4.11 -4.91
C ASN A 66 3.21 -3.49 -3.88
N VAL A 67 2.77 -3.35 -2.62
CA VAL A 67 3.62 -2.88 -1.53
C VAL A 67 4.77 -3.85 -1.26
N VAL A 68 4.53 -5.16 -1.27
CA VAL A 68 5.59 -6.18 -1.08
C VAL A 68 6.65 -6.08 -2.17
N ILE A 69 6.24 -5.93 -3.44
CA ILE A 69 7.16 -5.74 -4.56
C ILE A 69 7.95 -4.44 -4.38
N ALA A 70 7.28 -3.35 -3.99
CA ALA A 70 7.93 -2.07 -3.76
C ALA A 70 9.00 -2.13 -2.65
N ILE A 71 8.71 -2.84 -1.55
CA ILE A 71 9.67 -3.08 -0.47
C ILE A 71 10.85 -3.93 -0.98
N GLY A 72 10.57 -5.01 -1.72
CA GLY A 72 11.62 -5.86 -2.30
C GLY A 72 12.56 -5.09 -3.23
N MET A 73 11.99 -4.20 -4.06
CA MET A 73 12.79 -3.31 -4.92
C MET A 73 13.62 -2.31 -4.12
N TYR A 74 13.08 -1.78 -3.02
CA TYR A 74 13.81 -0.87 -2.13
C TYR A 74 14.97 -1.56 -1.41
N LEU A 75 14.76 -2.78 -0.89
CA LEU A 75 15.79 -3.57 -0.22
C LEU A 75 16.90 -4.04 -1.19
N GLY A 76 16.58 -4.20 -2.47
CA GLY A 76 17.54 -4.56 -3.52
C GLY A 76 18.44 -3.40 -3.97
N LEU A 77 18.21 -2.17 -3.50
CA LEU A 77 19.08 -1.05 -3.83
C LEU A 77 20.41 -1.15 -3.06
N PRO A 78 21.56 -0.95 -3.72
CA PRO A 78 22.84 -0.87 -3.00
C PRO A 78 22.78 0.24 -1.94
N GLN A 79 23.07 -0.14 -0.68
CA GLN A 79 23.16 0.80 0.43
C GLN A 79 24.38 1.69 0.19
N ARG A 80 24.11 2.91 -0.31
CA ARG A 80 25.12 3.91 -0.69
C ARG A 80 26.13 4.24 0.44
N ASP A 81 25.81 3.87 1.68
CA ASP A 81 26.54 4.29 2.87
C ASP A 81 27.61 3.27 3.31
N LYS A 82 27.65 2.04 2.73
CA LYS A 82 28.68 1.04 3.11
C LYS A 82 29.94 1.07 2.24
N ASP A 83 29.85 1.62 1.03
CA ASP A 83 30.95 1.58 0.05
C ASP A 83 31.83 2.83 0.07
N GLU A 84 31.41 3.89 0.77
CA GLU A 84 32.20 5.13 0.94
C GLU A 84 33.03 5.13 2.22
N GLU A 85 32.60 4.44 3.29
CA GLU A 85 33.36 4.32 4.54
C GLU A 85 34.54 3.34 4.42
N SER A 86 34.38 2.24 3.67
CA SER A 86 35.45 1.23 3.49
C SER A 86 36.57 1.66 2.54
N LYS A 87 36.37 2.69 1.72
CA LYS A 87 37.41 3.22 0.83
C LYS A 87 38.28 4.28 1.47
N HIS A 88 37.82 4.89 2.57
CA HIS A 88 38.60 5.87 3.29
C HIS A 88 39.50 5.25 4.35
N SER A 89 39.17 4.05 4.86
CA SER A 89 39.98 3.35 5.87
C SER A 89 41.19 2.57 5.33
N ASP A 90 41.27 2.33 4.01
CA ASP A 90 42.40 1.62 3.37
C ASP A 90 43.50 2.57 2.84
N SER A 91 43.40 3.88 3.14
CA SER A 91 44.32 4.91 2.66
C SER A 91 45.24 5.52 3.74
N ASP A 92 45.17 5.04 4.99
CA ASP A 92 45.98 5.52 6.12
C ASP A 92 47.03 4.50 6.57
#